data_AF-A0A9P1I3W9-F1
#
_entry.id   AF-A0A9P1I3W9-F1
#
_cell.length_a   1.000
_cell.length_b   1.000
_cell.length_c   1.000
_cell.angle_alpha   90.00
_cell.angle_beta   90.00
_cell.angle_gamma   90.00
#
_symmetry.space_group_name_H-M   'P 1'
#
loop_
_entity.id
_entity.type
_entity.pdbx_description
1 polymer ?
#
loop_
_entity_poly.entity_id
_entity_poly.type
_entity_poly.pdbx_seq_one_letter_code
_entity_poly.pdbx_strand_id
1 'polypeptide(L)'
;MTRLKLSIIFLLILLIIKDVSAKQKKFTVWRLQPTEKEQIEFLQTMHMNDVKLDFWKSPSEIGKEVHVMLSDEKSEDFLKQLDDHSINHSVMIDDVQKVIVEQKEKRDKLRKQVRLRDWREEKVSRA
;
A
#
# COMPACT_ATOMS: atom_id res chain seq x y z
N MET A 1 50.54 -1.17 -15.31
CA MET A 1 49.25 -0.90 -15.98
C MET A 1 48.10 -1.84 -15.58
N THR A 2 48.34 -3.12 -15.31
CA THR A 2 47.29 -4.10 -14.95
C THR A 2 46.61 -3.82 -13.60
N ARG A 3 47.37 -3.40 -12.58
CA ARG A 3 46.85 -3.03 -11.25
C ARG A 3 45.93 -1.81 -11.26
N LEU A 4 46.24 -0.80 -12.07
CA LEU A 4 45.41 0.40 -12.23
C LEU A 4 44.09 0.09 -12.93
N LYS A 5 44.14 -0.76 -13.98
CA LYS A 5 42.94 -1.23 -14.69
C LYS A 5 42.01 -2.05 -13.78
N LEU A 6 42.56 -2.94 -12.95
CA LEU A 6 41.77 -3.68 -11.96
C LEU A 6 41.14 -2.75 -10.91
N SER A 7 41.88 -1.76 -10.44
CA SER A 7 41.35 -0.80 -9.44
C SER A 7 40.23 0.05 -10.03
N ILE A 8 40.33 0.44 -11.30
CA ILE A 8 39.25 1.18 -12.00
C ILE A 8 38.02 0.30 -12.19
N ILE A 9 38.20 -0.95 -12.61
CA ILE A 9 37.08 -1.90 -12.77
C ILE A 9 36.37 -2.14 -11.43
N PHE A 10 37.12 -2.28 -10.34
CA PHE A 10 36.55 -2.43 -9.00
C PHE A 10 35.77 -1.19 -8.55
N LEU A 11 36.27 0.02 -8.87
CA LEU A 11 35.62 1.28 -8.56
C LEU A 11 34.32 1.48 -9.38
N LEU A 12 34.33 1.04 -10.65
CA LEU A 12 33.13 1.01 -11.50
C LEU A 12 32.09 0.01 -11.00
N ILE A 13 32.51 -1.16 -10.51
CA ILE A 13 31.60 -2.15 -9.90
C ILE A 13 30.96 -1.59 -8.61
N LEU A 14 31.74 -0.91 -7.76
CA LEU A 14 31.23 -0.28 -6.54
C LEU A 14 30.21 0.85 -6.82
N LEU A 15 30.32 1.55 -7.95
CA LEU A 15 29.36 2.55 -8.38
C LEU A 15 28.01 1.93 -8.78
N ILE A 16 28.02 0.77 -9.44
CA ILE A 16 26.80 0.08 -9.92
C ILE A 16 25.95 -0.49 -8.77
N ILE A 17 26.57 -0.89 -7.64
CA ILE A 17 25.86 -1.53 -6.52
C ILE A 17 25.03 -0.51 -5.70
N LYS A 18 25.28 0.80 -5.87
CA LYS A 18 24.62 1.84 -5.05
C LYS A 18 23.14 2.07 -5.37
N ASP A 19 22.66 1.64 -6.54
CA ASP A 19 21.28 1.91 -6.99
C ASP A 19 20.29 0.76 -6.77
N VAL A 20 20.71 -0.36 -6.16
CA VAL A 20 19.79 -1.45 -5.75
C VAL A 20 19.19 -1.16 -4.36
N SER A 21 18.70 0.05 -4.15
CA SER A 21 17.64 0.26 -3.17
C SER A 21 16.33 0.22 -3.93
N ALA A 22 15.85 -0.99 -4.22
CA ALA A 22 14.46 -1.18 -4.61
C ALA A 22 13.61 -0.81 -3.39
N LYS A 23 13.35 0.50 -3.21
CA LYS A 23 12.49 1.02 -2.16
C LYS A 23 11.15 0.31 -2.34
N GLN A 24 10.77 -0.54 -1.39
CA GLN A 24 9.51 -1.26 -1.45
C GLN A 24 8.40 -0.24 -1.65
N LYS A 25 7.54 -0.44 -2.66
CA LYS A 25 6.39 0.44 -2.89
C LYS A 25 5.51 0.38 -1.64
N LYS A 26 5.47 1.48 -0.90
CA LYS A 26 4.56 1.67 0.21
C LYS A 26 3.23 2.17 -0.33
N PHE A 27 2.16 1.61 0.22
CA PHE A 27 0.79 1.96 -0.13
C PHE A 27 0.07 2.42 1.12
N THR A 28 -0.62 3.55 1.01
CA THR A 28 -1.41 4.16 2.07
C THR A 28 -2.86 4.24 1.61
N VAL A 29 -3.82 4.13 2.53
CA VAL A 29 -5.23 4.40 2.23
C VAL A 29 -5.63 5.68 2.94
N TRP A 30 -6.20 6.60 2.17
CA TRP A 30 -6.69 7.87 2.64
C TRP A 30 -8.20 7.88 2.68
N ARG A 31 -8.74 8.51 3.71
CA ARG A 31 -10.15 8.83 3.86
C ARG A 31 -10.35 10.29 3.51
N LEU A 32 -11.24 10.53 2.56
CA LEU A 32 -11.62 11.87 2.09
C LEU A 32 -13.05 12.18 2.55
N GLN A 33 -13.31 13.44 2.86
CA GLN A 33 -14.59 13.96 3.31
C GLN A 33 -15.06 15.09 2.39
N PRO A 34 -15.59 14.76 1.20
CA PRO A 34 -16.16 15.77 0.30
C PRO A 34 -17.48 16.30 0.87
N THR A 35 -17.56 17.62 1.06
CA THR A 35 -18.73 18.32 1.60
C THR A 35 -19.47 19.15 0.57
N GLU A 36 -18.95 19.24 -0.66
CA GLU A 36 -19.51 20.05 -1.74
C GLU A 36 -19.68 19.25 -3.04
N LYS A 37 -20.58 19.72 -3.91
CA LYS A 37 -20.88 19.06 -5.19
C LYS A 37 -19.67 19.03 -6.12
N GLU A 38 -18.95 20.15 -6.21
CA GLU A 38 -17.76 20.30 -7.05
C GLU A 38 -16.64 19.34 -6.63
N GLN A 39 -16.50 19.10 -5.33
CA GLN A 39 -15.54 18.12 -4.78
C GLN A 39 -15.89 16.68 -5.19
N ILE A 40 -17.17 16.31 -5.16
CA ILE A 40 -17.62 14.99 -5.64
C ILE A 40 -17.38 14.85 -7.14
N GLU A 41 -17.72 15.87 -7.94
CA GLU A 41 -17.53 15.86 -9.39
C GLU A 41 -16.04 15.75 -9.76
N PHE A 42 -15.16 16.45 -9.04
CA PHE A 42 -13.71 16.30 -9.16
C PHE A 42 -13.28 14.86 -8.87
N LEU A 43 -13.68 14.29 -7.73
CA LEU A 43 -13.29 12.92 -7.35
C LEU A 43 -13.85 11.88 -8.33
N GLN A 44 -15.06 12.06 -8.85
CA GLN A 44 -15.64 11.21 -9.89
C GLN A 44 -14.84 11.28 -11.19
N THR A 45 -14.43 12.49 -11.60
CA THR A 45 -13.56 12.70 -12.76
C THR A 45 -12.22 11.97 -12.58
N MET A 46 -11.61 12.06 -11.40
CA MET A 46 -10.37 11.35 -11.08
C MET A 46 -10.55 9.83 -11.09
N HIS A 47 -11.68 9.34 -10.56
CA HIS A 47 -12.03 7.91 -10.58
C HIS A 47 -12.17 7.37 -12.01
N MET A 48 -12.75 8.16 -12.92
CA MET A 48 -12.96 7.72 -14.32
C MET A 48 -11.69 7.84 -15.17
N ASN A 49 -10.82 8.83 -14.89
CA ASN A 49 -9.73 9.19 -15.79
C ASN A 49 -8.33 8.73 -15.32
N ASP A 50 -8.08 8.59 -14.02
CA ASP A 50 -6.77 8.11 -13.52
C ASP A 50 -6.80 6.64 -13.13
N VAL A 51 -6.42 5.79 -14.09
CA VAL A 51 -6.33 4.32 -13.94
C VAL A 51 -5.38 3.89 -12.81
N LYS A 52 -4.53 4.78 -12.31
CA LYS A 52 -3.56 4.46 -11.26
C LYS A 52 -4.05 4.83 -9.85
N LEU A 53 -5.23 5.45 -9.71
CA LEU A 53 -5.88 5.66 -8.42
C LEU A 53 -6.85 4.50 -8.14
N ASP A 54 -6.68 3.86 -6.98
CA ASP A 54 -7.54 2.74 -6.59
C ASP A 54 -8.50 3.19 -5.50
N PHE A 55 -9.76 3.43 -5.89
CA PHE A 55 -10.82 3.85 -4.97
C PHE A 55 -11.49 2.63 -4.34
N TRP A 56 -11.11 2.32 -3.11
CA TRP A 56 -11.73 1.26 -2.31
C TRP A 56 -13.17 1.58 -1.92
N LYS A 57 -13.50 2.87 -1.84
CA LYS A 57 -14.87 3.36 -1.67
C LYS A 57 -15.06 4.54 -2.59
N SER A 58 -15.80 4.32 -3.68
CA SER A 58 -15.97 5.29 -4.77
C SER A 58 -16.69 6.57 -4.31
N PRO A 59 -16.38 7.72 -4.93
CA PRO A 59 -17.14 8.95 -4.75
C PRO A 59 -18.58 8.74 -5.24
N SER A 60 -19.55 8.97 -4.35
CA SER A 60 -20.97 8.72 -4.63
C SER A 60 -21.80 9.97 -4.41
N GLU A 61 -21.88 10.43 -3.17
CA GLU A 61 -22.72 11.56 -2.76
C GLU A 61 -21.97 12.46 -1.77
N ILE A 62 -22.42 13.71 -1.68
CA ILE A 62 -21.90 14.70 -0.73
C ILE A 62 -22.03 14.19 0.71
N GLY A 63 -20.99 14.40 1.52
CA GLY A 63 -20.96 14.00 2.93
C GLY A 63 -20.71 12.51 3.16
N LYS A 64 -20.62 11.69 2.10
CA LYS A 64 -20.19 10.28 2.22
C LYS A 64 -18.68 10.19 2.07
N GLU A 65 -18.07 9.46 3.00
CA GLU A 65 -16.61 9.25 2.96
C GLU A 65 -16.19 8.51 1.68
N VAL A 66 -15.05 8.90 1.13
CA VAL A 66 -14.40 8.27 -0.02
C VAL A 66 -13.08 7.69 0.45
N HIS A 67 -12.74 6.48 0.02
CA HIS A 67 -11.48 5.82 0.37
C HIS A 67 -10.66 5.57 -0.88
N VAL A 68 -9.41 6.00 -0.87
CA VAL A 68 -8.48 5.87 -2.00
C VAL A 68 -7.14 5.34 -1.52
N MET A 69 -6.60 4.35 -2.22
CA MET A 69 -5.27 3.82 -2.01
C MET A 69 -4.27 4.56 -2.91
N LEU A 70 -3.21 5.07 -2.29
CA LEU A 70 -2.14 5.80 -2.95
C LEU A 70 -0.80 5.09 -2.77
N SER A 71 -0.04 4.99 -3.85
CA SER A 71 1.38 4.66 -3.81
C SER A 71 2.20 5.90 -3.48
N ASP A 72 3.32 5.75 -2.75
CA ASP A 72 4.23 6.85 -2.40
C ASP A 72 4.55 7.77 -3.60
N GLU A 73 4.85 7.20 -4.78
CA GLU A 73 5.22 7.93 -6.01
C GLU A 73 4.14 8.94 -6.50
N LYS A 74 2.88 8.72 -6.13
CA LYS A 74 1.72 9.51 -6.58
C LYS A 74 1.05 10.31 -5.48
N SER A 75 1.49 10.11 -4.24
CA SER A 75 0.82 10.67 -3.07
C SER A 75 0.86 12.21 -3.10
N GLU A 76 2.02 12.80 -3.39
CA GLU A 76 2.20 14.26 -3.27
C GLU A 76 1.31 15.08 -4.22
N ASP A 77 1.31 14.77 -5.52
CA ASP A 77 0.52 15.51 -6.51
C ASP A 77 -0.99 15.38 -6.26
N PHE A 78 -1.46 14.17 -5.95
CA PHE A 78 -2.87 13.96 -5.68
C PHE A 78 -3.31 14.61 -4.36
N LEU A 79 -2.50 14.54 -3.30
CA LEU A 79 -2.80 15.22 -2.03
C LEU A 79 -2.85 16.74 -2.21
N LYS A 80 -1.93 17.31 -3.00
CA LYS A 80 -1.97 18.72 -3.35
C LYS A 80 -3.27 19.09 -4.09
N GLN A 81 -3.72 18.26 -5.03
CA GLN A 81 -5.00 18.50 -5.71
C GLN A 81 -6.18 18.45 -4.74
N LEU A 82 -6.15 17.58 -3.72
CA LEU A 82 -7.17 17.55 -2.66
C LEU A 82 -7.15 18.84 -1.83
N ASP A 83 -5.96 19.33 -1.47
CA ASP A 83 -5.79 20.61 -0.76
C ASP A 83 -6.29 21.79 -1.59
N ASP A 84 -5.95 21.84 -2.88
CA ASP A 84 -6.36 22.90 -3.81
C ASP A 84 -7.91 22.95 -3.95
N HIS A 85 -8.59 21.80 -3.83
CA HIS A 85 -10.06 21.70 -3.84
C HIS A 85 -10.69 21.77 -2.43
N SER A 86 -9.89 22.07 -1.39
CA SER A 86 -10.32 22.14 0.01
C SER A 86 -11.03 20.87 0.51
N ILE A 87 -10.60 19.70 0.02
CA ILE A 87 -11.16 18.41 0.42
C ILE A 87 -10.43 17.93 1.68
N ASN A 88 -11.16 17.85 2.78
CA ASN A 88 -10.59 17.33 4.02
C ASN A 88 -10.23 15.85 3.88
N HIS A 89 -9.03 15.48 4.32
CA HIS A 89 -8.51 14.13 4.13
C HIS A 89 -7.57 13.70 5.26
N SER A 90 -7.49 12.39 5.50
CA SER A 90 -6.67 11.81 6.56
C SER A 90 -6.20 10.41 6.20
N VAL A 91 -5.07 9.99 6.77
CA VAL A 91 -4.56 8.62 6.61
C VAL A 91 -5.45 7.66 7.40
N MET A 92 -6.07 6.71 6.71
CA MET A 92 -6.85 5.61 7.32
C MET A 92 -6.00 4.37 7.54
N ILE A 93 -5.12 4.05 6.58
CA ILE A 93 -4.15 2.93 6.67
C ILE A 93 -2.79 3.47 6.22
N ASP A 94 -1.80 3.43 7.11
CA ASP A 94 -0.45 3.96 6.87
C ASP A 94 0.46 2.98 6.11
N ASP A 95 0.19 1.68 6.19
CA ASP A 95 0.90 0.66 5.45
C ASP A 95 -0.02 -0.54 5.14
N VAL A 96 -0.55 -0.57 3.91
CA VAL A 96 -1.41 -1.66 3.44
C VAL A 96 -0.67 -3.00 3.43
N GLN A 97 0.62 -3.01 3.10
CA GLN A 97 1.40 -4.25 3.02
C GLN A 97 1.55 -4.87 4.41
N LYS A 98 1.82 -4.05 5.41
CA LYS A 98 1.87 -4.49 6.81
C LYS A 98 0.55 -5.12 7.26
N VAL A 99 -0.57 -4.48 6.97
CA VAL A 99 -1.91 -5.03 7.30
C VAL A 99 -2.12 -6.39 6.63
N ILE A 100 -1.79 -6.54 5.34
CA ILE A 100 -1.93 -7.81 4.62
C ILE A 100 -1.08 -8.91 5.26
N VAL A 101 0.17 -8.61 5.61
CA VAL A 101 1.09 -9.56 6.25
C VAL A 101 0.55 -10.00 7.61
N GLU A 102 0.11 -9.07 8.45
CA GLU A 102 -0.45 -9.37 9.77
C GLU A 102 -1.69 -10.28 9.67
N GLN A 103 -2.59 -10.01 8.72
CA GLN A 103 -3.78 -10.85 8.47
C GLN A 103 -3.39 -12.26 8.03
N LYS A 104 -2.40 -12.38 7.14
CA LYS A 104 -1.88 -13.68 6.67
C LYS A 104 -1.30 -14.49 7.83
N GLU A 105 -0.46 -13.88 8.67
CA GLU A 105 0.12 -14.53 9.83
C GLU A 105 -0.93 -14.99 10.83
N LYS A 106 -1.92 -14.15 11.13
CA LYS A 106 -3.02 -14.50 12.04
C LYS A 106 -3.80 -15.71 11.53
N ARG A 107 -4.11 -15.73 10.23
CA ARG A 107 -4.79 -16.87 9.59
C ARG A 107 -3.95 -18.14 9.66
N ASP A 108 -2.66 -18.05 9.40
CA ASP A 108 -1.78 -19.22 9.38
C ASP A 108 -1.56 -19.79 10.80
N LYS A 109 -1.48 -18.91 11.83
CA LYS A 109 -1.50 -19.30 13.24
C LYS A 109 -2.78 -20.06 13.61
N LEU A 110 -3.94 -19.54 13.21
CA LEU A 110 -5.23 -20.20 13.46
C LEU A 110 -5.31 -21.58 12.80
N ARG A 111 -4.88 -21.69 11.53
CA ARG A 111 -4.83 -22.97 10.81
C ARG A 111 -3.95 -24.00 11.50
N LYS A 112 -2.79 -23.58 12.02
CA LYS A 112 -1.90 -24.46 12.79
C LYS A 112 -2.55 -24.93 14.08
N GLN A 113 -3.24 -24.05 14.80
CA GLN A 113 -3.95 -24.41 16.03
C GLN A 113 -5.08 -25.43 15.77
N VAL A 114 -5.90 -25.21 14.74
CA VAL A 114 -6.97 -26.15 14.35
C VAL A 114 -6.38 -27.53 14.01
N ARG A 115 -5.34 -27.59 13.17
CA ARG A 115 -4.68 -28.86 12.80
C ARG A 115 -4.13 -29.61 14.03
N LEU A 116 -3.52 -28.89 14.97
CA LEU A 116 -2.97 -29.48 16.20
C LEU A 116 -4.07 -30.05 17.09
N ARG A 117 -5.21 -29.35 17.20
CA ARG A 117 -6.38 -29.82 17.94
C ARG A 117 -6.93 -31.11 17.34
N ASP A 118 -7.16 -31.12 16.02
CA ASP A 118 -7.73 -32.27 15.33
C ASP A 118 -6.81 -33.51 15.44
N TRP A 119 -5.49 -33.32 15.32
CA TRP A 119 -4.49 -34.37 15.56
C TRP A 119 -4.53 -34.93 16.99
N ARG A 120 -4.75 -34.07 17.99
CA ARG A 120 -4.86 -34.50 19.40
C ARG A 120 -6.14 -35.31 19.64
N GLU A 121 -7.26 -34.90 19.07
CA GLU A 121 -8.54 -35.62 19.19
C GLU A 121 -8.47 -36.99 18.53
N GLU A 122 -7.82 -37.11 17.37
CA GLU A 122 -7.57 -38.39 16.70
C GLU A 122 -6.68 -39.33 17.52
N LYS A 123 -5.69 -38.80 18.25
CA LYS A 123 -4.84 -39.60 19.14
C LYS A 123 -5.62 -40.13 20.35
N VAL A 124 -6.51 -39.31 20.92
CA VAL A 124 -7.34 -39.68 22.09
C VAL A 124 -8.38 -40.73 21.72
N SER A 125 -9.00 -40.64 20.53
CA SER A 125 -10.02 -41.61 20.12
C SER A 125 -9.47 -43.00 19.77
N ARG A 126 -8.16 -43.11 19.55
CA ARG A 126 -7.46 -44.37 19.23
C ARG A 126 -6.82 -45.04 20.45
N ALA A 127 -6.89 -44.42 21.63
CA ALA A 127 -6.39 -44.95 22.90
C ALA A 127 -7.53 -45.53 23.73
#